data_AF-A0A386C9F4-F1
#
_entry.id   AF-A0A386C9F4-F1
#
_cell.length_a   1.000
_cell.length_b   1.000
_cell.length_c   1.000
_cell.angle_alpha   90.00
_cell.angle_beta   90.00
_cell.angle_gamma   90.00
#
_symmetry.space_group_name_H-M   'P 1'
#
loop_
_entity.id
_entity.type
_entity.pdbx_description
1 polymer ?
#
loop_
_entity_poly.entity_id
_entity_poly.type
_entity_poly.pdbx_seq_one_letter_code
_entity_poly.pdbx_strand_id
1 'polypeptide(L)'
;EFSIADLGSRNGTFVNKQRIFSNVKLVPGDVVQFGAGGPEFQFDVEPRPANLIRPTRMGTEPLASPGMVPPTREAPFPSTSPNVPPPPAPPPPPTGHAPIGKATVERMITQNKTQTRNNMLFAGLGLLALILAVGGYAWWKSQHQQVIINKTEVRGGPVWSDIAARSTDAVV
;
A
#
# COMPACT_ATOMS: atom_id res chain seq x y z
N GLU A 1 5.45 -8.90 22.64
CA GLU A 1 6.48 -8.81 21.58
C GLU A 1 5.83 -9.17 20.27
N PHE A 2 6.15 -8.47 19.18
CA PHE A 2 5.58 -8.71 17.86
C PHE A 2 6.67 -9.27 16.94
N SER A 3 6.29 -10.19 16.05
CA SER A 3 7.18 -10.75 15.05
C SER A 3 6.44 -10.98 13.74
N ILE A 4 7.20 -11.06 12.65
CA ILE A 4 6.70 -11.33 11.30
C ILE A 4 7.53 -12.43 10.66
N ALA A 5 6.85 -13.32 9.94
CA ALA A 5 7.47 -14.39 9.16
C ALA A 5 6.86 -14.41 7.76
N ASP A 6 7.70 -14.73 6.78
CA ASP A 6 7.25 -15.02 5.42
C ASP A 6 6.87 -16.50 5.31
N LEU A 7 5.63 -16.80 4.88
CA LEU A 7 5.11 -18.17 4.77
C LEU A 7 5.32 -18.76 3.37
N GLY A 8 6.49 -18.53 2.78
CA GLY A 8 6.80 -18.98 1.42
C GLY A 8 6.06 -18.17 0.36
N SER A 9 5.95 -16.86 0.55
CA SER A 9 5.26 -16.02 -0.43
C SER A 9 6.05 -15.97 -1.74
N ARG A 10 5.35 -15.98 -2.87
CA ARG A 10 5.99 -15.99 -4.20
C ARG A 10 6.89 -14.77 -4.43
N ASN A 11 6.49 -13.62 -3.90
CA ASN A 11 7.20 -12.35 -4.08
C ASN A 11 8.12 -12.01 -2.89
N GLY A 12 8.00 -12.71 -1.76
CA GLY A 12 8.72 -12.43 -0.52
C GLY A 12 8.11 -11.31 0.33
N THR A 13 8.41 -11.34 1.63
CA THR A 13 8.15 -10.25 2.58
C THR A 13 9.46 -9.53 2.90
N PHE A 14 9.40 -8.21 3.03
CA PHE A 14 10.54 -7.35 3.31
C PHE A 14 10.26 -6.50 4.54
N VAL A 15 11.26 -6.32 5.41
CA VAL A 15 11.22 -5.40 6.55
C VAL A 15 12.33 -4.39 6.34
N ASN A 16 12.00 -3.10 6.35
CA ASN A 16 12.94 -2.00 6.07
C ASN A 16 13.75 -2.22 4.78
N LYS A 17 13.06 -2.66 3.70
CA LYS A 17 13.62 -3.02 2.38
C LYS A 17 14.53 -4.25 2.36
N GLN A 18 14.68 -4.98 3.46
CA GLN A 18 15.43 -6.22 3.53
C GLN A 18 14.49 -7.42 3.48
N ARG A 19 14.73 -8.37 2.57
CA ARG A 19 13.92 -9.60 2.48
C ARG A 19 14.15 -10.46 3.73
N ILE A 20 13.07 -10.94 4.32
CA ILE A 20 13.12 -11.86 5.46
C ILE A 20 12.91 -13.31 4.99
N PHE A 21 13.59 -14.25 5.64
CA PHE A 21 13.48 -15.69 5.38
C PHE A 21 13.12 -16.49 6.63
N SER A 22 13.20 -15.86 7.79
CA SER A 22 12.88 -16.42 9.10
C SER A 22 11.99 -15.44 9.87
N ASN A 23 11.56 -15.84 11.06
CA ASN A 23 10.79 -14.96 11.94
C ASN A 23 11.67 -13.79 12.41
N VAL A 24 11.22 -12.56 12.17
CA VAL A 24 11.91 -11.32 12.53
C VAL A 24 11.07 -10.55 13.53
N LYS A 25 11.71 -10.02 14.57
CA LYS A 25 11.05 -9.15 15.55
C LYS A 25 10.62 -7.83 14.89
N LEU A 26 9.38 -7.42 15.16
CA LEU A 26 8.83 -6.14 14.71
C LEU A 26 8.83 -5.12 15.83
N VAL A 27 9.22 -3.90 15.47
CA VAL A 27 9.27 -2.74 16.35
C VAL A 27 8.39 -1.63 15.77
N PRO A 28 7.60 -0.91 16.60
CA PRO A 28 6.85 0.25 16.13
C PRO A 28 7.73 1.23 15.35
N GLY A 29 7.29 1.58 14.14
CA GLY A 29 8.04 2.36 13.16
C GLY A 29 8.62 1.56 12.00
N ASP A 30 8.75 0.22 12.11
CA ASP A 30 9.25 -0.63 11.03
C ASP A 30 8.32 -0.60 9.81
N VAL A 31 8.92 -0.57 8.61
CA VAL A 31 8.17 -0.63 7.35
C VAL A 31 8.21 -2.05 6.80
N VAL A 32 7.04 -2.64 6.60
CA VAL A 32 6.87 -3.96 6.00
C VAL A 32 6.41 -3.78 4.56
N GLN A 33 7.05 -4.48 3.62
CA GLN A 33 6.76 -4.45 2.20
C GLN A 33 6.47 -5.87 1.68
N PHE A 34 5.44 -6.00 0.85
CA PHE A 34 5.07 -7.25 0.20
C PHE A 34 5.56 -7.29 -1.25
N GLY A 35 6.64 -8.02 -1.49
CA GLY A 35 7.31 -8.08 -2.79
C GLY A 35 8.13 -6.84 -3.12
N ALA A 36 9.20 -7.02 -3.90
CA ALA A 36 10.04 -5.91 -4.34
C ALA A 36 9.24 -4.90 -5.17
N GLY A 37 9.18 -3.65 -4.72
CA GLY A 37 8.39 -2.59 -5.34
C GLY A 37 6.87 -2.74 -5.15
N GLY A 38 6.43 -3.67 -4.30
CA GLY A 38 5.03 -3.86 -3.94
C GLY A 38 4.57 -2.93 -2.81
N PRO A 39 3.32 -3.11 -2.33
CA PRO A 39 2.74 -2.27 -1.29
C PRO A 39 3.51 -2.38 0.03
N GLU A 40 3.55 -1.27 0.76
CA GLU A 40 4.21 -1.14 2.05
C GLU A 40 3.27 -0.56 3.12
N PHE A 41 3.48 -0.96 4.38
CA PHE A 41 2.81 -0.38 5.54
C PHE A 41 3.81 -0.19 6.68
N GLN A 42 3.54 0.76 7.56
CA GLN A 42 4.31 0.96 8.79
C GLN A 42 3.62 0.26 9.95
N PHE A 43 4.37 -0.53 10.70
CA PHE A 43 3.89 -1.16 11.93
C PHE A 43 3.88 -0.12 13.06
N ASP A 44 2.73 0.12 13.69
CA ASP A 44 2.61 0.95 14.90
C ASP A 44 1.69 0.27 15.92
N VAL A 45 1.80 0.65 17.20
CA VAL A 45 1.03 0.06 18.31
C VAL A 45 0.53 1.18 19.22
N GLU A 46 -0.77 1.17 19.56
CA GLU A 46 -1.37 2.12 20.49
C GLU A 46 -1.80 1.43 21.81
N PRO A 47 -1.43 1.95 22.99
CA PRO A 47 -0.52 3.07 23.24
C PRO A 47 0.94 2.69 22.91
N ARG A 48 1.71 3.64 22.35
CA ARG A 48 3.11 3.37 22.01
C ARG A 48 3.90 3.05 23.29
N PRO A 49 4.59 1.91 23.37
CA PRO A 49 5.38 1.57 24.54
C PRO A 49 6.47 2.62 24.79
N ALA A 50 6.49 3.19 26.01
CA ALA A 50 7.30 4.35 26.38
C ALA A 50 8.83 4.20 26.17
N ASN A 51 9.32 2.96 26.08
CA ASN A 51 10.74 2.65 25.89
C ASN A 51 11.23 2.74 24.43
N LEU A 52 10.38 3.16 23.49
CA LEU A 52 10.72 3.32 22.06
C LEU A 52 10.75 4.78 21.59
N ILE A 53 10.51 5.71 22.50
CA ILE A 53 10.70 7.12 22.26
C ILE A 53 12.20 7.35 22.18
N ARG A 54 12.73 7.59 20.98
CA ARG A 54 14.09 8.11 20.79
C ARG A 54 14.22 9.28 21.77
N PRO A 55 15.27 9.36 22.61
CA PRO A 55 15.44 10.50 23.48
C PRO A 55 15.54 11.73 22.58
N THR A 56 14.46 12.49 22.48
CA THR A 56 14.52 13.90 22.10
C THR A 56 15.38 14.51 23.18
N ARG A 57 16.68 14.60 22.94
CA ARG A 57 17.53 15.50 23.69
C ARG A 57 16.99 16.88 23.36
N MET A 58 16.06 17.31 24.20
CA MET A 58 15.58 18.66 24.31
C MET A 58 16.81 19.56 24.21
N GLY A 59 16.85 20.38 23.16
CA GLY A 59 17.77 21.51 23.11
C GLY A 59 17.43 22.42 24.28
N THR A 60 18.06 22.17 25.42
CA THR A 60 18.30 23.22 26.39
C THR A 60 19.52 23.95 25.83
N GLU A 61 19.30 25.04 25.11
CA GLU A 61 20.31 26.07 25.00
C GLU A 61 20.43 26.74 26.37
N PRO A 62 21.59 26.71 27.04
CA PRO A 62 21.97 27.77 27.93
C PRO A 62 22.61 28.87 27.07
N LEU A 63 22.06 30.06 27.17
CA LEU A 63 22.68 31.30 26.73
C LEU A 63 24.17 31.36 27.14
N ALA A 64 25.01 31.70 26.15
CA ALA A 64 26.29 32.41 26.28
C ALA A 64 27.30 31.95 27.37
N SER A 65 28.39 31.33 26.90
CA SER A 65 29.74 31.63 27.42
C SER A 65 30.53 32.33 26.31
N PRO A 66 30.79 33.65 26.39
CA PRO A 66 31.71 34.31 25.48
C PRO A 66 33.14 33.99 25.92
N GLY A 67 33.89 33.27 25.10
CA GLY A 67 35.32 33.13 25.27
C GLY A 67 35.80 31.69 25.26
N MET A 68 36.05 31.18 24.06
CA MET A 68 37.29 30.45 23.78
C MET A 68 37.42 30.32 22.26
N VAL A 69 37.93 31.37 21.62
CA VAL A 69 38.60 31.16 20.32
C VAL A 69 39.84 30.32 20.60
N PRO A 70 40.07 29.19 19.90
CA PRO A 70 41.35 28.50 20.03
C PRO A 70 42.46 29.46 19.56
N PRO A 71 43.60 29.54 20.27
CA PRO A 71 44.67 30.46 19.93
C PRO A 71 45.21 30.17 18.53
N THR A 72 45.19 31.20 17.68
CA THR A 72 45.99 31.28 16.45
C THR A 72 47.44 30.98 16.82
N ARG A 73 47.98 29.85 16.35
CA ARG A 73 49.41 29.61 16.39
C ARG A 73 50.03 30.31 15.20
N GLU A 74 50.62 31.48 15.43
CA GLU A 74 51.55 32.11 14.50
C GLU A 74 52.75 31.17 14.32
N ALA A 75 52.93 30.65 13.11
CA ALA A 75 54.14 29.95 12.74
C ALA A 75 55.25 31.00 12.58
N PRO A 76 56.43 30.86 13.23
CA PRO A 76 57.57 31.72 12.96
C PRO A 76 57.99 31.53 11.51
N PHE A 77 58.04 32.62 10.74
CA PHE A 77 58.62 32.64 9.40
C PHE A 77 60.15 32.63 9.52
N PRO A 78 60.89 31.60 9.08
CA PRO A 78 62.29 31.77 8.74
C PRO A 78 62.37 32.39 7.34
N SER A 79 62.64 33.69 7.31
CA SER A 79 63.08 34.40 6.11
C SER A 79 64.44 33.87 5.67
N THR A 80 64.42 32.90 4.75
CA THR A 80 65.58 32.50 3.94
C THR A 80 65.07 31.99 2.61
N SER A 81 65.21 32.81 1.56
CA SER A 81 65.20 32.33 0.18
C SER A 81 66.67 32.07 -0.19
N PRO A 82 66.96 30.91 -0.81
CA PRO A 82 67.27 31.01 -2.23
C PRO A 82 66.68 29.86 -3.08
N ASN A 83 66.00 30.28 -4.15
CA ASN A 83 65.92 29.64 -5.47
C ASN A 83 65.59 28.12 -5.51
N VAL A 84 64.30 27.80 -5.39
CA VAL A 84 63.71 26.52 -5.82
C VAL A 84 62.86 26.80 -7.07
N PRO A 85 63.05 26.10 -8.20
CA PRO A 85 62.22 26.30 -9.38
C PRO A 85 60.75 25.94 -9.09
N PRO A 86 59.77 26.66 -9.66
CA PRO A 86 58.36 26.43 -9.37
C PRO A 86 57.93 25.03 -9.84
N PRO A 87 57.13 24.29 -9.04
CA PRO A 87 56.49 23.07 -9.50
C PRO A 87 55.47 23.40 -10.63
N PRO A 88 55.25 22.47 -11.58
CA PRO A 88 54.29 22.69 -12.67
C PRO A 88 52.88 22.93 -12.12
N ALA A 89 52.18 23.89 -12.73
CA ALA A 89 50.85 24.31 -12.34
C ALA A 89 49.85 23.12 -12.33
N PRO A 90 48.91 23.07 -11.37
CA PRO A 90 47.81 22.11 -11.42
C PRO A 90 46.92 22.35 -12.65
N PRO A 91 46.33 21.29 -13.24
CA PRO A 91 45.45 21.44 -14.39
C PRO A 91 44.22 22.31 -14.06
N PRO A 92 43.70 23.08 -15.03
CA PRO A 92 42.52 23.92 -14.81
C PRO A 92 41.31 23.09 -14.37
N PRO A 93 40.43 23.63 -13.52
CA PRO A 93 39.21 22.97 -13.13
C PRO A 93 38.35 22.66 -14.37
N PRO A 94 37.67 21.50 -14.42
CA PRO A 94 36.75 21.20 -15.51
C PRO A 94 35.61 22.23 -15.51
N THR A 95 35.64 23.14 -16.48
CA THR A 95 34.50 23.94 -16.90
C THR A 95 33.40 22.99 -17.38
N GLY A 96 32.36 22.80 -16.58
CA GLY A 96 31.22 21.98 -16.99
C GLY A 96 30.31 21.53 -15.86
N HIS A 97 29.74 22.46 -15.09
CA HIS A 97 28.49 22.15 -14.39
C HIS A 97 27.34 22.17 -15.39
N ALA A 98 27.19 21.08 -16.14
CA ALA A 98 25.88 20.73 -16.68
C ALA A 98 24.98 20.43 -15.47
N PRO A 99 23.77 21.01 -15.36
CA PRO A 99 22.88 20.74 -14.24
C PRO A 99 22.42 19.29 -14.28
N ILE A 100 23.09 18.46 -13.48
CA ILE A 100 22.68 17.11 -13.10
C ILE A 100 21.39 17.28 -12.29
N GLY A 101 20.23 17.33 -12.96
CA GLY A 101 18.96 17.56 -12.27
C GLY A 101 17.71 17.35 -13.10
N LYS A 102 17.76 17.54 -14.42
CA LYS A 102 16.56 17.43 -15.28
C LYS A 102 16.43 16.04 -15.92
N ALA A 103 17.55 15.47 -16.39
CA ALA A 103 17.56 14.18 -17.08
C ALA A 103 17.23 12.98 -16.16
N THR A 104 17.51 13.07 -14.86
CA THR A 104 17.16 12.01 -13.89
C THR A 104 15.66 12.02 -13.55
N VAL A 105 15.06 13.21 -13.44
CA VAL A 105 13.63 13.36 -13.11
C VAL A 105 12.75 12.92 -14.29
N GLU A 106 13.13 13.26 -15.52
CA GLU A 106 12.36 12.87 -16.72
C GLU A 106 12.31 11.36 -16.94
N ARG A 107 13.36 10.64 -16.55
CA ARG A 107 13.38 9.15 -16.61
C ARG A 107 12.58 8.50 -15.49
N MET A 108 12.40 9.17 -14.34
CA MET A 108 11.66 8.64 -13.20
C MET A 108 10.13 8.68 -13.41
N ILE A 109 9.62 9.64 -14.19
CA ILE A 109 8.17 9.78 -14.46
C ILE A 109 7.70 8.80 -15.56
N THR A 110 8.60 8.33 -16.41
CA THR A 110 8.25 7.49 -17.57
C THR A 110 8.13 5.99 -17.24
N GLN A 111 8.66 5.53 -16.10
CA GLN A 111 8.68 4.10 -15.77
C GLN A 111 7.40 3.57 -15.09
N ASN A 112 6.46 4.43 -14.67
CA ASN A 112 5.34 4.01 -13.82
C ASN A 112 4.00 3.82 -14.57
N LYS A 113 4.02 3.40 -15.85
CA LYS A 113 2.79 3.23 -16.65
C LYS A 113 2.66 1.90 -17.39
N THR A 114 3.70 1.07 -17.39
CA THR A 114 3.69 -0.18 -18.17
C THR A 114 3.25 -1.41 -17.39
N GLN A 115 3.30 -1.38 -16.05
CA GLN A 115 2.91 -2.54 -15.22
C GLN A 115 1.43 -2.54 -14.80
N THR A 116 0.79 -1.37 -14.77
CA THR A 116 -0.64 -1.23 -14.38
C THR A 116 -1.60 -1.76 -15.45
N ARG A 117 -1.21 -1.71 -16.73
CA ARG A 117 -2.10 -2.06 -17.85
C ARG A 117 -2.48 -3.55 -17.85
N ASN A 118 -1.53 -4.45 -17.61
CA ASN A 118 -1.81 -5.88 -17.61
C ASN A 118 -2.60 -6.29 -16.36
N ASN A 119 -2.30 -5.71 -15.19
CA ASN A 119 -3.05 -6.00 -13.96
C ASN A 119 -4.50 -5.49 -14.03
N MET A 120 -4.74 -4.32 -14.64
CA MET A 120 -6.11 -3.82 -14.85
C MET A 120 -6.89 -4.64 -15.89
N LEU A 121 -6.23 -5.16 -16.93
CA LEU A 121 -6.86 -6.06 -17.90
C LEU A 121 -7.36 -7.36 -17.24
N PHE A 122 -6.53 -8.01 -16.42
CA PHE A 122 -6.95 -9.23 -15.71
C PHE A 122 -8.06 -8.97 -14.68
N ALA A 123 -8.01 -7.83 -13.98
CA ALA A 123 -9.07 -7.43 -13.05
C ALA A 123 -10.42 -7.21 -13.77
N GLY A 124 -10.40 -6.54 -14.93
CA GLY A 124 -11.59 -6.33 -15.76
C GLY A 124 -12.18 -7.64 -16.30
N LEU A 125 -11.33 -8.54 -16.79
CA LEU A 125 -11.77 -9.87 -17.26
C LEU A 125 -12.38 -10.71 -16.14
N GLY A 126 -11.80 -10.67 -14.93
CA GLY A 126 -12.35 -11.36 -13.76
C GLY A 126 -13.75 -10.86 -13.38
N LEU A 127 -13.96 -9.54 -13.40
CA LEU A 127 -15.27 -8.95 -13.11
C LEU A 127 -16.31 -9.31 -14.18
N LEU A 128 -15.92 -9.27 -15.46
CA LEU A 128 -16.81 -9.67 -16.56
C LEU A 128 -17.22 -11.16 -16.45
N ALA A 129 -16.26 -12.04 -16.16
CA ALA A 129 -16.52 -13.47 -15.97
C ALA A 129 -17.47 -13.72 -14.79
N LEU A 130 -17.31 -12.98 -13.69
CA LEU A 130 -18.22 -13.06 -12.53
C LEU A 130 -19.65 -12.67 -12.91
N ILE A 131 -19.82 -11.56 -13.63
CA ILE A 131 -21.13 -11.09 -14.08
C ILE A 131 -21.80 -12.13 -15.00
N LEU A 132 -21.05 -12.70 -15.96
CA LEU A 132 -21.56 -13.74 -16.85
C LEU A 132 -21.93 -15.02 -16.10
N ALA A 133 -21.14 -15.42 -15.10
CA ALA A 133 -21.43 -16.59 -14.28
C ALA A 133 -22.71 -16.40 -13.46
N VAL A 134 -22.88 -15.25 -12.80
CA VAL A 134 -24.08 -14.94 -12.00
C VAL A 134 -25.31 -14.81 -12.90
N GLY A 135 -25.19 -14.08 -14.02
CA GLY A 135 -26.27 -13.92 -14.99
C GLY A 135 -26.69 -15.26 -15.61
N GLY A 136 -25.72 -16.09 -16.02
CA GLY A 136 -25.95 -17.42 -16.55
C GLY A 136 -26.60 -18.35 -15.54
N TYR A 137 -26.18 -18.32 -14.28
CA TYR A 137 -26.79 -19.10 -13.20
C TYR A 137 -28.24 -18.67 -12.93
N ALA A 138 -28.51 -17.37 -12.87
CA ALA A 138 -29.87 -16.86 -12.69
C ALA A 138 -30.81 -17.24 -13.84
N TRP A 139 -30.32 -17.17 -15.08
CA TRP A 139 -31.06 -17.58 -16.27
C TRP A 139 -31.33 -19.08 -16.28
N TRP A 140 -30.34 -19.91 -15.96
CA TRP A 140 -30.48 -21.36 -15.84
C TRP A 140 -31.50 -21.73 -14.75
N LYS A 141 -31.43 -21.10 -13.58
CA LYS A 141 -32.41 -21.31 -12.50
C LYS A 141 -33.82 -20.91 -12.91
N SER A 142 -33.98 -19.82 -13.65
CA SER A 142 -35.28 -19.38 -14.17
C SER A 142 -35.89 -20.40 -15.14
N GLN A 143 -35.08 -20.93 -16.08
CA GLN A 143 -35.52 -22.01 -16.98
C GLN A 143 -36.02 -23.25 -16.23
N HIS A 144 -35.36 -23.62 -15.12
CA HIS A 144 -35.76 -24.77 -14.30
C HIS A 144 -36.99 -24.53 -13.41
N GLN A 145 -37.40 -23.27 -13.17
CA GLN A 145 -38.56 -22.97 -12.33
C GLN A 145 -39.90 -22.83 -13.08
N GLN A 146 -39.90 -22.78 -14.42
CA GLN A 146 -41.14 -22.59 -15.21
C GLN A 146 -41.98 -23.87 -15.41
N VAL A 147 -41.63 -25.01 -14.81
CA VAL A 147 -42.35 -26.28 -15.00
C VAL A 147 -43.42 -26.55 -13.92
N ILE A 148 -43.61 -25.66 -12.94
CA ILE A 148 -44.64 -25.85 -11.89
C ILE A 148 -45.48 -24.58 -11.68
N ILE A 149 -46.11 -24.05 -12.74
CA ILE A 149 -47.32 -23.24 -12.58
C ILE A 149 -48.31 -23.65 -13.67
N ASN A 150 -49.09 -24.70 -13.39
CA ASN A 150 -50.52 -24.82 -13.73
C ASN A 150 -51.06 -26.19 -13.27
N LYS A 151 -51.11 -26.40 -11.96
CA LYS A 151 -52.02 -27.36 -11.35
C LYS A 151 -52.36 -26.96 -9.91
N THR A 152 -53.07 -25.85 -9.78
CA THR A 152 -53.89 -25.52 -8.60
C THR A 152 -55.27 -25.22 -9.16
N GLU A 153 -56.07 -26.26 -9.44
CA GLU A 153 -57.13 -26.68 -8.52
C GLU A 153 -57.89 -25.47 -7.95
N VAL A 154 -58.73 -24.87 -8.79
CA VAL A 154 -59.87 -24.05 -8.33
C VAL A 154 -60.89 -25.01 -7.76
N ARG A 155 -60.63 -25.51 -6.54
CA ARG A 155 -61.61 -26.18 -5.69
C ARG A 155 -61.94 -25.22 -4.56
N GLY A 156 -63.08 -24.56 -4.66
CA GLY A 156 -63.60 -23.70 -3.60
C GLY A 156 -64.28 -22.41 -4.04
N GLY A 157 -65.09 -22.43 -5.11
CA GLY A 157 -66.11 -21.40 -5.33
C GLY A 157 -67.44 -21.87 -4.75
N PRO A 158 -68.24 -21.01 -4.06
CA PRO A 158 -69.52 -21.41 -3.50
C PRO A 158 -70.47 -21.85 -4.62
N VAL A 159 -70.94 -23.08 -4.52
CA VAL A 159 -71.91 -23.68 -5.42
C VAL A 159 -73.28 -23.11 -5.06
N TRP A 160 -73.87 -22.33 -5.97
CA TRP A 160 -75.17 -21.67 -5.79
C TRP A 160 -76.38 -22.64 -5.79
N SER A 161 -76.18 -23.96 -5.87
CA SER A 161 -77.29 -24.94 -5.88
C SER A 161 -77.83 -25.31 -4.50
N ASP A 162 -77.10 -25.03 -3.41
CA ASP A 162 -77.48 -25.56 -2.08
C ASP A 162 -78.27 -24.58 -1.19
N ILE A 163 -78.46 -23.32 -1.63
CA ILE A 163 -79.26 -22.32 -0.89
C ILE A 163 -80.76 -22.47 -1.18
N ALA A 164 -81.14 -23.08 -2.31
CA ALA A 164 -82.54 -23.31 -2.68
C ALA A 164 -83.20 -24.47 -1.90
N ALA A 165 -82.42 -25.35 -1.27
CA ALA A 165 -82.95 -26.54 -0.58
C ALA A 165 -83.16 -26.38 0.93
N ARG A 166 -82.90 -25.19 1.50
CA ARG A 166 -82.99 -24.95 2.96
C ARG A 166 -84.03 -23.92 3.40
N SER A 167 -84.87 -23.41 2.50
CA SER A 167 -85.82 -22.32 2.81
C SER A 167 -87.31 -22.64 2.57
N THR A 168 -87.70 -23.90 2.38
CA THR A 168 -89.11 -24.27 2.13
C THR A 168 -89.79 -25.17 3.18
N ASP A 169 -89.16 -25.50 4.31
CA ASP A 169 -89.76 -26.40 5.31
C ASP A 169 -89.99 -25.76 6.70
N ALA A 170 -90.15 -24.44 6.75
CA ALA A 170 -90.41 -23.75 8.02
C ALA A 170 -91.33 -22.52 7.90
N VAL A 171 -92.46 -22.62 7.19
CA VAL A 171 -93.62 -21.72 7.37
C VAL A 171 -94.91 -22.47 7.00
N VAL A 172 -95.71 -22.79 8.03
CA VAL A 172 -97.18 -23.03 8.07
C VAL A 172 -97.75 -24.19 7.24
#